data_AF-A0A644ZJD0-F1
#
_entry.id   AF-A0A644ZJD0-F1
#
_cell.length_a   1.000
_cell.length_b   1.000
_cell.length_c   1.000
_cell.angle_alpha   90.00
_cell.angle_beta   90.00
_cell.angle_gamma   90.00
#
_symmetry.space_group_name_H-M   'P 1'
#
loop_
_entity.id
_entity.type
_entity.pdbx_description
1 polymer ?
#
loop_
_entity_poly.entity_id
_entity_poly.type
_entity_poly.pdbx_seq_one_letter_code
_entity_poly.pdbx_strand_id
1 'polypeptide(L)'
;MRKRFDKVTWDKAPTFDQWKSEVEQCKALGWSVDRDNFMAGVTVVAVPVMSQSGRMTHTLAAVGLSSHLELSAVNALAAKMLQEARQLSGALP
;
A
#
# COMPACT_ATOMS: atom_id res chain seq x y z
N MET A 1 -5.52 -16.87 0.16
CA MET A 1 -4.94 -15.76 -0.63
C MET A 1 -5.39 -15.84 -2.09
N ARG A 2 -5.18 -16.96 -2.79
CA ARG A 2 -5.61 -17.13 -4.19
C ARG A 2 -7.07 -16.75 -4.47
N LYS A 3 -8.03 -17.34 -3.74
CA LYS A 3 -9.46 -16.99 -3.85
C LYS A 3 -9.80 -15.51 -3.62
N ARG A 4 -8.95 -14.74 -2.91
CA ARG A 4 -9.17 -13.28 -2.71
C ARG A 4 -8.59 -12.49 -3.87
N PHE A 5 -7.41 -12.89 -4.36
CA PHE A 5 -6.78 -12.33 -5.54
C PHE A 5 -7.69 -12.45 -6.78
N ASP A 6 -8.27 -13.63 -7.01
CA ASP A 6 -9.13 -13.88 -8.18
C ASP A 6 -10.48 -13.10 -8.14
N LYS A 7 -10.82 -12.46 -7.00
CA LYS A 7 -12.05 -11.65 -6.84
C LYS A 7 -11.82 -10.16 -7.14
N VAL A 8 -10.57 -9.73 -7.27
CA VAL A 8 -10.27 -8.33 -7.54
C VAL A 8 -10.49 -8.06 -9.04
N THR A 9 -11.25 -7.03 -9.34
CA THR A 9 -11.40 -6.52 -10.71
C THR A 9 -10.20 -5.63 -11.02
N TRP A 10 -9.16 -6.22 -11.61
CA TRP A 10 -7.96 -5.51 -12.04
C TRP A 10 -8.15 -4.88 -13.40
N ASP A 11 -7.54 -3.71 -13.62
CA ASP A 11 -7.37 -3.16 -14.97
C ASP A 11 -6.17 -3.84 -15.67
N LYS A 12 -5.05 -4.00 -14.94
CA LYS A 12 -3.86 -4.75 -15.39
C LYS A 12 -3.45 -5.74 -14.31
N ALA A 13 -4.02 -6.94 -14.34
CA ALA A 13 -3.76 -7.94 -13.32
C ALA A 13 -2.28 -8.37 -13.33
N PRO A 14 -1.56 -8.30 -12.19
CA PRO A 14 -0.27 -8.98 -12.06
C PRO A 14 -0.50 -10.49 -12.05
N THR A 15 0.55 -11.30 -12.17
CA THR A 15 0.41 -12.72 -11.82
C THR A 15 0.20 -12.88 -10.31
N PHE A 16 -0.45 -13.98 -9.91
CA PHE A 16 -0.63 -14.26 -8.47
C PHE A 16 0.70 -14.35 -7.72
N ASP A 17 1.75 -14.88 -8.35
CA ASP A 17 3.06 -15.04 -7.71
C ASP A 17 3.78 -13.71 -7.55
N GLN A 18 3.68 -12.81 -8.55
CA GLN A 18 4.16 -11.42 -8.43
C GLN A 18 3.45 -10.69 -7.29
N TRP A 19 2.11 -10.68 -7.31
CA TRP A 19 1.30 -10.07 -6.26
C TRP A 19 1.63 -10.64 -4.88
N LYS A 20 1.81 -11.96 -4.78
CA LYS A 20 2.18 -12.60 -3.51
C LYS A 20 3.57 -12.19 -3.05
N SER A 21 4.54 -12.06 -3.96
CA SER A 21 5.86 -11.53 -3.64
C SER A 21 5.77 -10.09 -3.12
N GLU A 22 4.99 -9.24 -3.78
CA GLU A 22 4.76 -7.85 -3.36
C GLU A 22 4.11 -7.81 -1.96
N VAL A 23 3.14 -8.68 -1.65
CA VAL A 23 2.55 -8.78 -0.31
C VAL A 23 3.61 -9.10 0.76
N GLU A 24 4.54 -10.01 0.49
CA GLU A 24 5.62 -10.32 1.43
C GLU A 24 6.63 -9.16 1.55
N GLN A 25 6.95 -8.49 0.44
CA GLN A 25 7.77 -7.27 0.46
C GLN A 25 7.11 -6.17 1.29
N CYS A 26 5.79 -5.98 1.18
CA CYS A 26 5.05 -4.99 1.95
C CYS A 26 5.15 -5.23 3.45
N LYS A 27 5.16 -6.50 3.90
CA LYS A 27 5.35 -6.84 5.31
C LYS A 27 6.75 -6.46 5.80
N ALA A 28 7.78 -6.65 4.96
CA ALA A 28 9.16 -6.31 5.31
C ALA A 28 9.39 -4.78 5.31
N LEU A 29 8.82 -4.08 4.33
CA LEU A 29 8.97 -2.64 4.17
C LEU A 29 8.04 -1.83 5.09
N GLY A 30 6.92 -2.41 5.50
CA GLY A 30 5.88 -1.75 6.29
C GLY A 30 4.94 -0.86 5.48
N TRP A 31 5.00 -0.89 4.15
CA TRP A 31 4.14 -0.11 3.26
C TRP A 31 3.96 -0.85 1.92
N SER A 32 2.98 -0.41 1.13
CA SER A 32 2.63 -1.00 -0.15
C SER A 32 2.48 0.05 -1.24
N VAL A 33 2.72 -0.37 -2.48
CA VAL A 33 2.42 0.41 -3.69
C VAL A 33 1.71 -0.46 -4.70
N ASP A 34 0.67 0.09 -5.31
CA ASP A 34 0.08 -0.42 -6.53
C ASP A 34 0.25 0.63 -7.63
N ARG A 35 0.92 0.28 -8.72
CA ARG A 35 1.10 1.17 -9.88
C ARG A 35 0.43 0.55 -11.09
N ASP A 36 -0.63 1.20 -11.55
CA ASP A 36 -1.38 0.86 -12.76
C ASP A 36 -2.06 -0.53 -12.78
N ASN A 37 -1.98 -1.35 -11.73
CA ASN A 37 -2.60 -2.68 -11.76
C ASN A 37 -4.08 -2.63 -11.44
N PHE A 38 -4.47 -2.00 -10.32
CA PHE A 38 -5.88 -1.89 -9.96
C PHE A 38 -6.63 -0.96 -10.91
N MET A 39 -6.01 0.17 -11.28
CA MET A 39 -6.55 1.16 -12.21
C MET A 39 -5.41 1.79 -13.02
N ALA A 40 -5.50 1.74 -14.35
CA ALA A 40 -4.47 2.29 -15.22
C ALA A 40 -4.35 3.81 -15.07
N GLY A 41 -3.11 4.29 -15.07
CA GLY A 41 -2.77 5.71 -14.91
C GLY A 41 -2.73 6.16 -13.45
N VAL A 42 -2.97 5.27 -12.49
CA VAL A 42 -3.03 5.60 -11.06
C VAL A 42 -2.04 4.78 -10.26
N THR A 43 -1.37 5.47 -9.33
CA THR A 43 -0.53 4.87 -8.31
C THR A 43 -1.17 5.09 -6.94
N VAL A 44 -1.31 4.00 -6.18
CA VAL A 44 -1.77 4.00 -4.79
C VAL A 44 -0.61 3.62 -3.89
N VAL A 45 -0.30 4.46 -2.92
CA VAL A 45 0.65 4.16 -1.84
C VAL A 45 -0.14 3.99 -0.56
N ALA A 46 0.16 2.97 0.24
CA ALA A 46 -0.58 2.70 1.47
C ALA A 46 0.34 2.24 2.61
N VAL A 47 0.07 2.75 3.80
CA VAL A 47 0.79 2.41 5.05
C VAL A 47 -0.20 1.97 6.12
N PRO A 48 0.16 1.01 6.99
CA PRO A 48 -0.72 0.54 8.06
C PRO A 48 -0.74 1.53 9.22
N VAL A 49 -1.91 1.70 9.83
CA VAL A 49 -2.06 2.33 11.15
C VAL A 49 -2.34 1.24 12.16
N MET A 50 -1.53 1.20 13.22
CA MET A 50 -1.54 0.12 14.20
C MET A 50 -2.20 0.59 15.49
N SER A 51 -2.99 -0.26 16.15
CA SER A 51 -3.42 -0.03 17.53
C SER A 51 -2.25 -0.16 18.50
N GLN A 52 -2.47 0.26 19.75
CA GLN A 52 -1.51 0.04 20.84
C GLN A 52 -1.21 -1.45 21.08
N SER A 53 -2.16 -2.33 20.77
CA SER A 53 -1.98 -3.79 20.85
C SER A 53 -1.20 -4.39 19.66
N GLY A 54 -0.66 -3.57 18.76
CA GLY A 54 0.08 -4.02 17.58
C GLY A 54 -0.79 -4.65 16.49
N ARG A 55 -2.10 -4.39 16.45
CA ARG A 55 -2.99 -4.85 15.38
C ARG A 55 -3.20 -3.73 14.36
N MET A 56 -3.14 -4.05 13.07
CA MET A 56 -3.54 -3.08 12.04
C MET A 56 -5.05 -2.81 12.16
N THR A 57 -5.41 -1.55 12.38
CA THR A 57 -6.81 -1.12 12.52
C THR A 57 -7.29 -0.35 11.29
N HIS A 58 -6.41 0.44 10.69
CA HIS A 58 -6.68 1.27 9.53
C HIS A 58 -5.50 1.26 8.57
N THR A 59 -5.68 1.90 7.43
CA THR A 59 -4.65 2.16 6.43
C THR A 59 -4.73 3.62 6.04
N LEU A 60 -3.59 4.31 6.02
CA LEU A 60 -3.48 5.62 5.38
C LEU A 60 -3.06 5.38 3.93
N ALA A 61 -3.86 5.87 2.98
CA ALA A 61 -3.62 5.72 1.55
C ALA A 61 -3.48 7.09 0.87
N ALA A 62 -2.54 7.19 -0.07
CA ALA A 62 -2.39 8.30 -0.98
C ALA A 62 -2.57 7.78 -2.41
N VAL A 63 -3.37 8.48 -3.21
CA VAL A 63 -3.72 8.11 -4.57
C VAL A 63 -3.37 9.28 -5.49
N GLY A 64 -2.66 9.00 -6.59
CA GLY A 64 -2.29 10.03 -7.55
C GLY A 64 -2.02 9.47 -8.93
N LEU A 65 -1.83 10.37 -9.90
CA LEU A 65 -1.49 9.97 -11.26
C LEU A 65 -0.10 9.33 -11.29
N SER A 66 0.01 8.18 -11.96
CA SER A 66 1.28 7.45 -12.11
C SER A 66 2.37 8.32 -12.72
N SER A 67 2.00 9.22 -13.65
CA SER A 67 2.93 10.18 -14.29
C SER A 67 3.59 11.17 -13.33
N HIS A 68 3.01 11.40 -12.15
CA HIS A 68 3.55 12.32 -11.13
C HIS A 68 4.16 11.57 -9.93
N LEU A 69 3.84 10.29 -9.76
CA LEU A 69 4.31 9.45 -8.67
C LEU A 69 5.38 8.47 -9.16
N GLU A 70 6.49 8.99 -9.67
CA GLU A 70 7.67 8.19 -10.01
C GLU A 70 8.34 7.58 -8.77
N LEU A 71 9.22 6.59 -8.95
CA LEU A 71 9.77 5.76 -7.86
C LEU A 71 10.34 6.57 -6.67
N SER A 72 11.12 7.63 -6.95
CA SER A 72 11.68 8.47 -5.89
C SER A 72 10.61 9.24 -5.11
N ALA A 73 9.57 9.72 -5.80
CA ALA A 73 8.43 10.38 -5.19
C ALA A 73 7.60 9.42 -4.34
N VAL A 74 7.37 8.19 -4.83
CA VAL A 74 6.68 7.12 -4.08
C VAL A 74 7.42 6.80 -2.78
N ASN A 75 8.74 6.60 -2.83
CA ASN A 75 9.52 6.28 -1.64
C ASN A 75 9.50 7.43 -0.62
N ALA A 76 9.64 8.68 -1.08
CA ALA A 76 9.57 9.85 -0.22
C ALA A 76 8.17 10.02 0.41
N LEU A 77 7.11 9.77 -0.37
CA LEU A 77 5.73 9.81 0.10
C LEU A 77 5.47 8.72 1.14
N ALA A 78 5.87 7.47 0.86
CA ALA A 78 5.73 6.35 1.80
C ALA A 78 6.43 6.62 3.13
N ALA A 79 7.67 7.15 3.11
CA ALA A 79 8.40 7.49 4.31
C ALA A 79 7.67 8.55 5.17
N LYS A 80 7.13 9.59 4.53
CA LYS A 80 6.31 10.61 5.22
C LYS A 80 5.02 10.01 5.76
N MET A 81 4.30 9.24 4.96
CA MET A 81 3.07 8.58 5.39
C MET A 81 3.30 7.65 6.58
N LEU A 82 4.41 6.91 6.62
CA LEU A 82 4.78 6.06 7.76
C LEU A 82 4.99 6.88 9.04
N GLN A 83 5.62 8.06 8.93
CA GLN A 83 5.77 8.97 10.06
C GLN A 83 4.40 9.45 10.58
N GLU A 84 3.50 9.84 9.69
CA GLU A 84 2.15 10.27 10.06
C GLU A 84 1.32 9.12 10.65
N ALA A 85 1.39 7.93 10.07
CA ALA A 85 0.69 6.75 10.56
C ALA A 85 1.13 6.36 11.99
N ARG A 86 2.40 6.57 12.34
CA ARG A 86 2.89 6.37 13.72
C ARG A 86 2.27 7.36 14.70
N GLN A 87 2.09 8.63 14.29
CA GLN A 87 1.43 9.62 15.14
C GLN A 87 -0.05 9.27 15.34
N LEU A 88 -0.74 8.86 14.27
CA LEU A 88 -2.14 8.40 14.34
C LEU A 88 -2.29 7.16 15.22
N SER A 89 -1.33 6.23 15.16
CA SER A 89 -1.31 5.02 15.98
C SER A 89 -1.28 5.34 17.49
N GLY A 90 -0.64 6.45 17.89
CA GLY A 90 -0.61 6.91 19.28
C GLY A 90 -1.92 7.58 19.75
N ALA A 91 -2.73 8.09 18.82
CA ALA A 91 -4.00 8.74 19.10
C ALA A 91 -5.21 7.81 19.06
N LEU A 92 -5.05 6.60 18.50
CA LEU A 92 -6.09 5.59 18.39
C LEU A 92 -5.95 4.53 19.49
N PRO A 93 -7.07 4.04 20.05
CA PRO A 93 -7.07 3.01 21.10
C PRO A 93 -6.54 1.65 20.60
#